data_AF-A0A1I7U842-F1
#
_entry.id   AF-A0A1I7U842-F1
#
_cell.length_a   1.000
_cell.length_b   1.000
_cell.length_c   1.000
_cell.angle_alpha   90.00
_cell.angle_beta   90.00
_cell.angle_gamma   90.00
#
_symmetry.space_group_name_H-M   'P 1'
#
loop_
_entity.id
_entity.type
_entity.pdbx_description
1 polymer ?
#
loop_
_entity_poly.entity_id
_entity_poly.type
_entity_poly.pdbx_seq_one_letter_code
_entity_poly.pdbx_strand_id
1 'polypeptide(L)' 'MNRFTRSAYYKARPLVQKYSEMPIQTFLAGIGLYFTTPLGCALFPQRSAIEVSKLEISVQNQILEKNDSPKVVYYNKGL' A
#
# COMPACT_ATOMS: atom_id res chain seq x y z
N MET A 1 -0.89 4.52 27.27
CA MET A 1 -0.85 5.99 27.49
C MET A 1 0.52 6.49 27.02
N ASN A 2 0.54 7.39 26.05
CA ASN A 2 1.76 7.91 25.41
C ASN A 2 2.77 8.47 26.43
N ARG A 3 4.09 8.32 26.19
CA ARG A 3 5.12 8.81 27.13
C ARG A 3 5.00 10.32 27.38
N PHE A 4 4.60 11.09 26.37
CA PHE A 4 4.47 12.54 26.43
C PHE A 4 3.36 13.02 27.39
N THR A 5 2.25 12.29 27.50
CA THR A 5 1.12 12.68 28.37
C THR A 5 1.41 12.48 29.86
N ARG A 6 2.50 11.79 30.22
CA ARG A 6 2.95 11.64 31.61
C ARG A 6 3.71 12.86 32.15
N SER A 7 4.05 13.82 31.30
CA SER A 7 4.79 15.02 31.71
C SER A 7 3.98 15.91 32.65
N ALA A 8 4.67 16.68 33.49
CA ALA A 8 4.05 17.63 34.42
C ALA A 8 3.18 18.67 33.70
N TYR A 9 3.56 19.06 32.48
CA TYR A 9 2.81 20.00 31.64
C TYR A 9 1.38 19.53 31.36
N TYR A 10 1.22 18.28 30.90
CA TYR A 10 -0.10 17.72 30.59
C TYR A 10 -0.93 17.43 31.85
N LYS A 11 -0.28 16.99 32.95
CA LYS A 11 -0.94 16.82 34.24
C LYS A 11 -1.52 18.13 34.79
N ALA A 12 -0.82 19.25 34.59
CA ALA A 12 -1.28 20.57 34.99
C ALA A 12 -2.38 21.16 34.08
N ARG A 13 -2.62 20.56 32.89
CA ARG A 13 -3.55 21.08 31.87
C ARG A 13 -4.40 19.96 31.25
N PRO A 14 -5.39 19.43 31.99
CA PRO A 14 -6.17 18.26 31.55
C PRO A 14 -6.99 18.51 30.28
N LEU A 15 -7.47 19.74 30.05
CA LEU A 15 -8.17 20.10 28.81
C LEU A 15 -7.23 20.04 27.60
N VAL A 16 -6.01 20.57 27.74
CA VAL A 16 -5.00 20.49 26.68
C VAL A 16 -4.66 19.03 26.37
N GLN A 17 -4.51 18.19 27.39
CA GLN A 17 -4.31 16.75 27.19
C GLN A 17 -5.47 16.11 26.41
N LYS A 18 -6.71 16.35 26.84
CA LYS A 18 -7.93 15.76 26.25
C LYS A 18 -8.10 16.13 24.77
N TYR A 19 -7.81 17.37 24.40
CA TYR A 19 -8.07 17.86 23.04
C TYR A 19 -6.86 17.78 22.09
N SER A 20 -5.65 17.54 22.58
CA SER A 20 -4.46 17.46 21.72
C SER A 20 -3.97 16.04 21.46
N GLU A 21 -4.09 15.11 22.41
CA GLU A 21 -3.45 13.80 22.27
C GLU A 21 -4.00 13.00 21.08
N MET A 22 -5.30 12.70 21.12
CA MET A 22 -5.93 11.85 20.10
C MET A 22 -5.89 12.49 18.70
N PRO A 23 -6.20 13.79 18.52
CA PRO A 23 -6.14 14.42 17.21
C PRO A 23 -4.73 14.47 16.62
N ILE A 24 -3.71 14.80 17.42
CA ILE A 24 -2.32 14.84 16.92
C ILE A 24 -1.86 13.44 16.54
N GLN A 25 -2.13 12.42 17.35
CA GLN A 25 -1.74 11.05 17.04
C GLN A 25 -2.42 10.55 15.76
N THR A 26 -3.73 10.77 15.62
CA THR A 26 -4.48 10.37 14.42
C THR A 26 -3.98 11.12 13.19
N PHE A 27 -3.68 12.41 13.30
CA PHE A 27 -3.14 13.20 12.20
C PHE A 27 -1.77 12.71 11.74
N LEU A 28 -0.85 12.44 12.67
CA LEU A 28 0.48 11.92 12.35
C LEU A 28 0.40 10.51 11.73
N ALA A 29 -0.47 9.65 12.24
CA ALA A 29 -0.73 8.34 11.63
C ALA A 29 -1.32 8.48 10.22
N GLY A 30 -2.25 9.42 10.04
CA GLY A 30 -2.85 9.74 8.74
C GLY A 30 -1.83 10.23 7.72
N ILE A 31 -0.88 11.08 8.12
CA ILE A 31 0.26 11.50 7.28
C ILE A 31 1.07 10.28 6.84
N GLY A 32 1.42 9.40 7.78
CA GLY A 32 2.16 8.17 7.46
C GLY A 32 1.42 7.33 6.42
N LEU A 33 0.15 7.05 6.66
CA LEU A 33 -0.70 6.28 5.73
C LEU A 33 -0.77 6.94 4.35
N TYR A 34 -1.03 8.25 4.30
CA TYR A 34 -1.15 9.02 3.06
C TYR A 34 0.08 8.87 2.15
N PHE A 35 1.29 8.83 2.73
CA PHE A 35 2.52 8.63 1.95
C PHE A 35 2.82 7.16 1.66
N THR A 36 2.57 6.24 2.61
CA THR A 36 2.91 4.82 2.43
C THR A 36 2.11 4.15 1.30
N THR A 37 0.85 4.52 1.09
CA THR A 37 0.01 3.93 0.03
C THR A 37 0.58 4.19 -1.39
N PRO A 38 0.83 5.44 -1.83
CA PRO A 38 1.44 5.68 -3.13
C PRO A 38 2.89 5.17 -3.21
N LEU A 39 3.64 5.16 -2.09
CA LEU A 39 4.98 4.58 -2.06
C LEU A 39 4.98 3.07 -2.32
N GLY A 40 4.06 2.32 -1.70
CA GLY A 40 3.90 0.89 -1.98
C GLY A 40 3.59 0.64 -3.45
N CYS A 41 2.71 1.45 -4.03
CA CYS A 41 2.36 1.36 -5.46
C CYS A 41 3.51 1.74 -6.41
N ALA A 42 4.49 2.53 -5.95
CA ALA A 42 5.66 2.92 -6.73
C ALA A 42 6.84 1.93 -6.56
N LEU A 43 6.99 1.32 -5.38
CA LEU A 43 8.05 0.36 -5.09
C LEU A 43 7.83 -0.97 -5.82
N PHE A 44 6.57 -1.40 -5.96
CA PHE A 44 6.24 -2.62 -6.67
C PHE A 44 5.74 -2.29 -8.08
N PRO A 45 6.33 -2.89 -9.13
CA PRO A 45 5.86 -2.67 -10.48
C PRO A 45 4.47 -3.30 -10.66
N GLN A 46 3.47 -2.44 -10.83
CA GLN A 46 2.08 -2.85 -11.01
C GLN A 46 1.85 -3.65 -12.29
N ARG A 47 2.71 -3.46 -13.30
CA ARG A 47 2.71 -4.26 -14.51
C ARG A 47 3.88 -5.22 -14.49
N SER A 48 3.60 -6.51 -14.57
CA SER A 48 4.61 -7.57 -14.60
C SER A 48 4.56 -8.34 -15.91
N ALA A 49 5.73 -8.68 -16.42
CA ALA A 49 5.89 -9.60 -17.54
C ALA A 49 5.83 -11.05 -17.05
N ILE A 50 5.26 -11.94 -17.85
CA ILE A 50 5.27 -13.39 -17.66
C ILE A 50 5.37 -14.10 -19.01
N GLU A 51 6.15 -15.17 -19.06
CA GLU A 51 6.25 -16.02 -20.24
C GLU A 51 4.97 -16.85 -20.39
N VAL A 52 4.49 -17.01 -21.62
CA VAL A 52 3.28 -17.80 -21.89
C VAL A 52 3.44 -19.25 -21.43
N SER A 53 4.64 -19.83 -21.55
CA SER A 53 4.97 -21.18 -21.06
C SER A 53 4.75 -21.38 -19.55
N LYS A 54 4.72 -20.29 -18.77
CA LYS A 54 4.50 -20.31 -17.31
C LYS A 54 3.03 -20.11 -16.92
N LEU A 55 2.14 -19.89 -17.90
CA LEU A 55 0.71 -19.76 -17.67
C LEU A 55 0.03 -21.13 -17.58
N GLU A 56 -1.22 -21.15 -17.14
CA GLU A 56 -2.06 -22.35 -17.17
C GLU A 56 -2.30 -22.82 -18.61
N ILE A 57 -2.33 -24.14 -18.83
CA ILE A 57 -2.43 -24.76 -20.17
C ILE A 57 -3.66 -24.26 -20.95
N SER A 58 -4.78 -24.08 -20.26
CA SER A 58 -6.01 -23.52 -20.85
C SER A 58 -5.79 -22.11 -21.42
N VAL A 59 -5.04 -21.27 -20.71
CA VAL A 59 -4.72 -19.89 -21.12
C VAL A 59 -3.68 -19.90 -22.24
N GLN A 60 -2.69 -20.80 -22.18
CA GLN A 60 -1.71 -20.96 -23.26
C GLN A 60 -2.39 -21.28 -24.59
N ASN A 61 -3.31 -22.26 -24.60
CA ASN A 61 -4.03 -22.67 -25.81
C ASN A 61 -4.81 -21.50 -26.42
N GLN A 62 -5.51 -20.72 -25.59
CA GLN A 62 -6.23 -19.52 -26.06
C GLN A 62 -5.31 -18.44 -26.66
N ILE A 63 -4.07 -18.32 -26.18
CA ILE A 63 -3.09 -17.37 -26.71
C ILE A 63 -2.50 -17.90 -28.02
N LEU A 64 -2.21 -19.20 -28.09
CA LEU A 64 -1.60 -19.86 -29.25
C LEU A 64 -2.57 -20.00 -30.44
N GLU A 65 -3.88 -19.97 -30.20
CA GLU A 65 -4.90 -19.92 -31.26
C GLU A 65 -4.92 -18.58 -32.02
N LYS A 66 -4.32 -17.52 -31.48
CA LYS A 66 -4.27 -16.20 -32.15
C LYS A 66 -3.11 -16.15 -33.15
N ASN A 67 -3.37 -15.58 -34.33
CA ASN A 67 -2.31 -15.25 -35.29
C ASN A 67 -1.29 -14.29 -34.63
N ASP A 68 0.00 -14.60 -34.77
CA ASP A 68 1.12 -13.90 -34.11
C ASP A 68 1.13 -14.01 -32.56
N SER A 69 1.13 -15.25 -32.05
CA SER A 69 1.08 -15.51 -30.62
C SER A 69 2.36 -15.02 -29.89
N PRO A 70 2.25 -14.13 -28.90
CA PRO A 70 3.42 -13.58 -28.21
C PRO A 70 4.07 -14.61 -27.27
N LYS A 71 5.39 -14.52 -27.08
CA LYS A 71 6.12 -15.34 -26.08
C LYS A 71 5.96 -14.82 -24.64
N VAL A 72 5.71 -13.52 -24.49
CA VAL A 72 5.60 -12.83 -23.20
C VAL A 72 4.34 -11.98 -23.19
N VAL A 73 3.58 -12.07 -22.11
CA VAL A 73 2.40 -11.23 -21.87
C VAL A 73 2.58 -10.41 -20.60
N TYR A 74 1.77 -9.37 -20.46
CA TYR A 74 1.80 -8.49 -19.30
C TYR A 74 0.48 -8.55 -18.57
N TYR A 75 0.54 -8.59 -17.24
CA TYR A 75 -0.62 -8.51 -16.39
C TYR A 75 -0.41 -7.46 -15.31
N ASN A 76 -1.53 -6.91 -14.83
CA ASN A 76 -1.50 -6.07 -13.64
C ASN A 76 -1.46 -6.99 -12.43
N LYS A 77 -0.44 -6.84 -11.59
CA LYS A 77 -0.32 -7.60 -10.34
C LYS A 77 -1.43 -7.27 -9.33
N GLY A 78 -2.14 -6.16 -9.54
CA GLY A 78 -3.19 -5.68 -8.64
C GLY A 78 -2.60 -4.99 -7.41
N LEU A 79 -3.45 -4.20 -6.76
CA LEU A 79 -3.25 -3.74 -5.38
C LEU A 79 -3.72 -4.86 -4.44
#